data_AF-A0A6P5G6G1-F1
#
_entry.id   AF-A0A6P5G6G1-F1
#
_cell.length_a   1.000
_cell.length_b   1.000
_cell.length_c   1.000
_cell.angle_alpha   90.00
_cell.angle_beta   90.00
_cell.angle_gamma   90.00
#
_symmetry.space_group_name_H-M   'P 1'
#
loop_
_entity.id
_entity.type
_entity.pdbx_description
1 polymer ?
#
loop_
_entity_poly.entity_id
_entity_poly.type
_entity_poly.pdbx_seq_one_letter_code
_entity_poly.pdbx_strand_id
1 'polypeptide(L)'
;MAEKGGGGGGGGGGGERWRAAITNLSEMGANLDSLQKLLTKKAVFVDEETFAKASLTSDQARTIKALEQRVESLERELDAAISAAARARSEKRQAEATQRAAELRAQEITRELENTTKVFKLHMEELRAKQEEISKKEGEIKVLEAIIQTLSRNDSSLPDE
;
A
#
# COMPACT_ATOMS: atom_id res chain seq x y z
N MET A 1 -48.22 -45.48 73.37
CA MET A 1 -47.62 -46.82 73.64
C MET A 1 -46.24 -46.77 73.02
N ALA A 2 -45.18 -46.36 73.75
CA ALA A 2 -44.48 -47.13 74.79
C ALA A 2 -43.96 -48.46 74.21
N GLU A 3 -42.68 -48.49 73.83
CA GLU A 3 -41.58 -49.30 74.41
C GLU A 3 -41.23 -50.39 73.39
N LYS A 4 -40.00 -50.87 73.19
CA LYS A 4 -38.69 -50.86 73.85
C LYS A 4 -37.73 -51.35 72.73
N GLY A 5 -36.48 -50.92 72.60
CA GLY A 5 -35.44 -50.96 73.62
C GLY A 5 -34.60 -52.24 73.48
N GLY A 6 -33.32 -52.09 73.13
CA GLY A 6 -32.27 -53.13 73.16
C GLY A 6 -31.29 -52.94 72.00
N GLY A 7 -30.04 -52.49 72.15
CA GLY A 7 -29.16 -52.42 73.32
C GLY A 7 -28.24 -53.65 73.39
N GLY A 8 -26.96 -53.47 73.05
CA GLY A 8 -25.87 -54.47 73.18
C GLY A 8 -25.50 -55.10 71.83
N GLY A 9 -24.29 -54.98 71.28
CA GLY A 9 -22.97 -55.28 71.86
C GLY A 9 -22.29 -56.23 70.86
N GLY A 10 -21.27 -55.82 70.12
CA GLY A 10 -19.89 -56.02 70.55
C GLY A 10 -19.50 -57.51 70.46
N GLY A 11 -19.06 -57.99 69.28
CA GLY A 11 -18.56 -59.38 69.19
C GLY A 11 -18.23 -59.99 67.81
N GLY A 12 -18.42 -59.30 66.68
CA GLY A 12 -18.20 -59.91 65.33
C GLY A 12 -17.17 -59.23 64.40
N GLY A 13 -16.81 -57.97 64.64
CA GLY A 13 -16.13 -57.14 63.62
C GLY A 13 -14.62 -57.35 63.45
N GLY A 14 -13.94 -58.02 64.38
CA GLY A 14 -12.47 -58.18 64.31
C GLY A 14 -12.02 -59.14 63.21
N GLY A 15 -12.68 -60.29 63.08
CA GLY A 15 -12.30 -61.32 62.11
C GLY A 15 -12.62 -60.95 60.66
N GLU A 16 -13.71 -60.22 60.43
CA GLU A 16 -14.07 -59.71 59.10
C GLU A 16 -13.13 -58.59 58.66
N ARG A 17 -12.78 -57.67 59.55
CA ARG A 17 -11.79 -56.61 59.28
C ARG A 17 -10.40 -57.18 59.01
N TRP A 18 -9.99 -58.21 59.75
CA TRP A 18 -8.71 -58.88 59.50
C TRP A 18 -8.74 -59.63 58.15
N ARG A 19 -9.81 -60.36 57.85
CA ARG A 19 -9.94 -60.99 56.52
C ARG A 19 -9.88 -59.98 55.38
N ALA A 20 -10.58 -58.85 55.49
CA ALA A 20 -10.53 -57.78 54.50
C ALA A 20 -9.10 -57.20 54.33
N ALA A 21 -8.38 -56.98 55.44
CA ALA A 21 -7.00 -56.49 55.39
C ALA A 21 -6.04 -57.50 54.73
N ILE A 22 -6.22 -58.80 54.96
CA ILE A 22 -5.41 -59.85 54.31
C ILE A 22 -5.67 -59.88 52.80
N THR A 23 -6.93 -59.75 52.37
CA THR A 23 -7.30 -59.67 50.95
C THR A 23 -6.66 -58.44 50.30
N ASN A 24 -6.77 -57.28 50.93
CA ASN A 24 -6.15 -56.05 50.40
C ASN A 24 -4.62 -56.17 50.27
N LEU A 25 -3.93 -56.78 51.24
CA LEU A 25 -2.49 -57.01 51.16
C LEU A 25 -2.12 -57.98 50.04
N SER A 26 -2.94 -58.99 49.82
CA SER A 26 -2.75 -59.97 48.73
C SER A 26 -2.92 -59.32 47.37
N GLU A 27 -3.94 -58.47 47.21
CA GLU A 27 -4.16 -57.67 46.00
C GLU A 27 -3.04 -56.66 45.75
N MET A 28 -2.56 -55.98 46.80
CA MET A 28 -1.39 -55.11 46.69
C MET A 28 -0.14 -55.87 46.26
N GLY A 29 0.08 -57.09 46.78
CA GLY A 29 1.18 -57.95 46.36
C GLY A 29 1.10 -58.31 44.87
N ALA A 30 -0.09 -58.67 44.38
CA ALA A 30 -0.31 -58.97 42.97
C ALA A 30 -0.10 -57.73 42.06
N ASN A 31 -0.53 -56.56 42.52
CA ASN A 31 -0.30 -55.30 41.82
C ASN A 31 1.20 -54.93 41.77
N LEU A 32 1.92 -55.14 42.87
CA LEU A 32 3.36 -54.87 42.95
C LEU A 32 4.15 -55.80 42.01
N ASP A 33 3.83 -57.09 42.00
CA ASP A 33 4.46 -58.07 41.10
C ASP A 33 4.15 -57.75 39.62
N SER A 34 2.93 -57.29 39.33
CA SER A 34 2.56 -56.84 37.98
C SER A 34 3.35 -55.60 37.55
N LEU A 35 3.53 -54.62 38.44
CA LEU A 35 4.37 -53.44 38.19
C LEU A 35 5.84 -53.81 37.99
N GLN A 36 6.38 -54.72 38.82
CA GLN A 36 7.76 -55.20 38.67
C GLN A 36 7.96 -55.91 37.33
N LYS A 37 7.03 -56.76 36.91
CA LYS A 37 7.08 -57.43 35.60
C LYS A 37 6.95 -56.45 34.45
N LEU A 38 6.13 -55.41 34.59
CA LEU A 38 5.99 -54.37 33.58
C LEU A 38 7.30 -53.57 33.46
N LEU A 39 7.89 -53.15 34.57
CA LEU A 39 9.16 -52.42 34.58
C LEU A 39 10.28 -53.27 34.01
N THR A 40 10.44 -54.51 34.43
CA THR A 40 11.53 -55.38 33.92
C THR A 40 11.38 -55.75 32.44
N LYS A 41 10.16 -55.80 31.89
CA LYS A 41 9.92 -56.15 30.48
C LYS A 41 9.78 -54.95 29.54
N LYS A 42 9.29 -53.81 30.04
CA LYS A 42 8.96 -52.62 29.23
C LYS A 42 9.77 -51.38 29.57
N ALA A 43 10.49 -51.33 30.70
CA ALA A 43 11.51 -50.33 30.87
C ALA A 43 12.67 -50.71 29.94
N VAL A 44 12.58 -50.22 28.71
CA VAL A 44 13.77 -50.00 27.90
C VAL A 44 14.58 -49.01 28.71
N PHE A 45 15.66 -49.46 29.33
CA PHE A 45 16.68 -48.55 29.85
C PHE A 45 17.20 -47.81 28.61
N VAL A 46 16.62 -46.65 28.33
CA VAL A 46 17.12 -45.80 27.27
C VAL A 46 18.45 -45.32 27.81
N ASP A 47 19.52 -45.81 27.19
CA ASP A 47 20.85 -45.26 27.39
C ASP A 47 20.75 -43.73 27.30
N GLU A 48 21.18 -43.05 28.37
CA GLU A 48 21.04 -41.59 28.51
C GLU A 48 21.64 -40.87 27.30
N GLU A 49 22.73 -41.41 26.75
CA GLU A 49 23.36 -40.90 25.53
C GLU A 49 22.46 -41.04 24.29
N THR A 50 21.75 -42.17 24.16
CA THR A 50 20.79 -42.41 23.08
C THR A 50 19.57 -41.49 23.17
N PHE A 51 19.04 -41.26 24.38
CA PHE A 51 17.96 -40.30 24.60
C PHE A 51 18.40 -38.87 24.27
N ALA A 52 19.55 -38.44 24.79
CA ALA A 52 20.09 -37.11 24.55
C ALA A 52 20.33 -36.84 23.06
N LYS A 53 20.89 -37.81 22.32
CA LYS A 53 21.06 -37.74 20.86
C LYS A 53 19.71 -37.62 20.14
N ALA A 54 18.75 -38.48 20.47
CA ALA A 54 17.43 -38.45 19.85
C ALA A 54 16.69 -37.12 20.10
N SER A 55 16.78 -36.59 21.33
CA SER A 55 16.20 -35.29 21.68
C SER A 55 16.85 -34.15 20.87
N LEU A 56 18.19 -34.11 20.82
CA LEU A 56 18.93 -33.10 20.05
C LEU A 56 18.56 -33.15 18.57
N THR A 57 18.52 -34.33 17.97
CA THR A 57 18.12 -34.50 16.56
C THR A 57 16.67 -34.07 16.33
N SER A 58 15.77 -34.31 17.28
CA SER A 58 14.37 -33.85 17.19
C SER A 58 14.27 -32.32 17.19
N ASP A 59 15.00 -31.65 18.07
CA ASP A 59 15.01 -30.19 18.14
C ASP A 59 15.67 -29.56 16.91
N GLN A 60 16.75 -30.17 16.40
CA GLN A 60 17.35 -29.79 15.12
C GLN A 60 16.35 -29.93 13.98
N ALA A 61 15.61 -31.05 13.90
CA ALA A 61 14.61 -31.28 12.85
C ALA A 61 13.48 -30.24 12.89
N ARG A 62 13.01 -29.84 14.09
CA ARG A 62 12.02 -28.76 14.24
C ARG A 62 12.57 -27.43 13.77
N THR A 63 13.83 -27.13 14.12
CA THR A 63 14.50 -25.89 13.72
C THR A 63 14.67 -25.82 12.20
N ILE A 64 15.10 -26.92 11.57
CA ILE A 64 15.24 -27.02 10.11
C ILE A 64 13.90 -26.72 9.42
N LYS A 65 12.81 -27.36 9.86
CA LYS A 65 11.48 -27.09 9.28
C LYS A 65 11.03 -25.64 9.40
N ALA A 66 11.29 -25.02 10.56
CA ALA A 66 10.97 -23.61 10.77
C ALA A 66 11.78 -22.70 9.83
N LEU A 67 13.06 -23.03 9.59
CA LEU A 67 13.90 -22.30 8.65
C LEU A 67 13.47 -22.51 7.20
N GLU A 68 13.11 -23.73 6.80
CA GLU A 68 12.59 -24.03 5.46
C GLU A 68 11.33 -23.21 5.14
N GLN A 69 10.38 -23.15 6.07
CA GLN A 69 9.17 -22.33 5.92
C GLN A 69 9.49 -20.84 5.79
N ARG A 70 10.48 -20.35 6.54
CA ARG A 70 10.91 -18.96 6.46
C ARG A 70 11.58 -18.66 5.12
N VAL A 71 12.43 -19.55 4.62
CA VAL A 71 13.06 -19.41 3.29
C VAL A 71 11.99 -19.35 2.21
N GLU A 72 11.02 -20.26 2.24
CA GLU A 72 9.93 -20.30 1.26
C GLU A 72 9.07 -19.02 1.30
N SER A 73 8.82 -18.46 2.48
CA SER A 73 8.13 -17.15 2.61
C SER A 73 8.94 -16.02 1.99
N LEU A 74 10.25 -15.97 2.28
CA LEU A 74 11.13 -14.93 1.77
C LEU A 74 11.28 -15.01 0.24
N GLU A 75 11.30 -16.21 -0.34
CA GLU A 75 11.32 -16.40 -1.79
C GLU A 75 10.05 -15.84 -2.45
N ARG A 76 8.88 -16.13 -1.89
CA ARG A 76 7.60 -15.56 -2.38
C ARG A 76 7.58 -14.04 -2.27
N GLU A 77 8.06 -13.48 -1.15
CA GLU A 77 8.15 -12.03 -0.96
C GLU A 77 9.11 -11.39 -1.95
N LEU A 78 10.24 -12.04 -2.25
CA LEU A 78 11.21 -11.58 -3.24
C LEU A 78 10.60 -11.54 -4.65
N ASP A 79 9.91 -12.60 -5.06
CA ASP A 79 9.23 -12.66 -6.36
C ASP A 79 8.14 -11.60 -6.49
N ALA A 80 7.38 -11.36 -5.41
CA ALA A 80 6.40 -10.29 -5.35
C ALA A 80 7.06 -8.90 -5.48
N ALA A 81 8.17 -8.68 -4.80
CA ALA A 81 8.94 -7.43 -4.87
C ALA A 81 9.54 -7.19 -6.27
N ILE A 82 10.09 -8.22 -6.91
CA ILE A 82 10.60 -8.16 -8.29
C ILE A 82 9.47 -7.78 -9.25
N SER A 83 8.31 -8.44 -9.13
CA SER A 83 7.14 -8.17 -9.96
C SER A 83 6.62 -6.75 -9.77
N ALA A 84 6.54 -6.27 -8.52
CA ALA A 84 6.13 -4.90 -8.20
C ALA A 84 7.13 -3.87 -8.76
N ALA A 85 8.44 -4.11 -8.62
CA ALA A 85 9.47 -3.24 -9.16
C ALA A 85 9.43 -3.17 -10.69
N ALA A 86 9.15 -4.29 -11.37
CA ALA A 86 8.98 -4.32 -12.82
C ALA A 86 7.79 -3.46 -13.28
N ARG A 87 6.63 -3.58 -12.60
CA ARG A 87 5.46 -2.73 -12.87
C ARG A 87 5.76 -1.25 -12.65
N ALA A 88 6.35 -0.90 -11.50
CA ALA A 88 6.71 0.49 -11.18
C ALA A 88 7.68 1.09 -12.21
N ARG A 89 8.65 0.32 -12.71
CA ARG A 89 9.55 0.77 -13.80
C ARG A 89 8.81 1.00 -15.10
N SER A 90 7.86 0.13 -15.46
CA SER A 90 7.05 0.28 -16.66
C SER A 90 6.14 1.52 -16.58
N GLU A 91 5.43 1.68 -15.46
CA GLU A 91 4.56 2.83 -15.19
C GLU A 91 5.35 4.14 -15.22
N LYS A 92 6.53 4.18 -14.58
CA LYS A 92 7.43 5.34 -14.62
C LYS A 92 7.81 5.70 -16.06
N ARG A 93 8.21 4.73 -16.89
CA ARG A 93 8.56 4.99 -18.30
C ARG A 93 7.38 5.55 -19.08
N GLN A 94 6.18 5.03 -18.85
CA GLN A 94 4.97 5.53 -19.51
C GLN A 94 4.66 6.97 -19.07
N ALA A 95 4.74 7.26 -17.78
CA ALA A 95 4.54 8.61 -17.25
C ALA A 95 5.59 9.60 -17.75
N GLU A 96 6.86 9.20 -17.85
CA GLU A 96 7.91 10.04 -18.43
C GLU A 96 7.68 10.31 -19.92
N ALA A 97 7.19 9.32 -20.68
CA ALA A 97 6.86 9.51 -22.08
C ALA A 97 5.69 10.49 -22.28
N THR A 98 4.63 10.38 -21.46
CA THR A 98 3.50 11.31 -21.52
C THR A 98 3.90 12.72 -21.08
N GLN A 99 4.73 12.84 -20.05
CA GLN A 99 5.27 14.12 -19.61
C GLN A 99 6.08 14.80 -20.73
N ARG A 100 7.02 14.08 -21.36
CA ARG A 100 7.82 14.65 -22.46
C ARG A 100 6.94 15.07 -23.64
N ALA A 101 5.91 14.30 -23.98
CA ALA A 101 4.96 14.67 -25.03
C ALA A 101 4.17 15.95 -24.67
N ALA A 102 3.76 16.10 -23.41
CA ALA A 102 3.08 17.30 -22.93
C ALA A 102 4.02 18.53 -22.94
N GLU A 103 5.27 18.36 -22.52
CA GLU A 103 6.30 19.41 -22.56
C GLU A 103 6.58 19.90 -23.98
N LEU A 104 6.71 18.98 -24.95
CA LEU A 104 6.88 19.33 -26.37
C LEU A 104 5.68 20.15 -26.88
N ARG A 105 4.45 19.72 -26.60
CA ARG A 105 3.25 20.47 -27.00
C ARG A 105 3.20 21.86 -26.37
N ALA A 106 3.61 22.00 -25.10
CA ALA A 106 3.65 23.29 -24.44
C ALA A 106 4.67 24.23 -25.10
N GLN A 107 5.83 23.72 -25.52
CA GLN A 107 6.82 24.49 -26.27
C GLN A 107 6.30 24.92 -27.65
N GLU A 108 5.60 24.03 -28.36
CA GLU A 108 4.97 24.35 -29.64
C GLU A 108 3.94 25.49 -29.50
N ILE A 109 3.01 25.36 -28.54
CA ILE A 109 2.00 26.40 -28.27
C ILE A 109 2.67 27.72 -27.88
N THR A 110 3.71 27.68 -27.05
CA THR A 110 4.44 28.89 -26.65
C THR A 110 5.04 29.59 -27.87
N ARG A 111 5.68 28.82 -28.78
CA ARG A 111 6.25 29.36 -30.01
C ARG A 111 5.19 29.94 -30.95
N GLU A 112 4.04 29.29 -31.06
CA GLU A 112 2.91 29.81 -31.84
C GLU A 112 2.38 31.12 -31.25
N LEU A 113 2.17 31.19 -29.93
CA LEU A 113 1.74 32.41 -29.24
C LEU A 113 2.75 33.56 -29.41
N GLU A 114 4.05 33.28 -29.33
CA GLU A 114 5.09 34.27 -29.60
C GLU A 114 5.03 34.78 -31.05
N ASN A 115 4.82 33.90 -32.02
CA ASN A 115 4.67 34.28 -33.42
C ASN A 115 3.43 35.14 -33.63
N THR A 116 2.28 34.70 -33.12
CA THR A 116 1.02 35.44 -33.18
C THR A 116 1.15 36.81 -32.53
N THR A 117 1.84 36.92 -31.39
CA THR A 117 2.11 38.20 -30.72
C THR A 117 2.95 39.14 -31.60
N LYS A 118 3.97 38.62 -32.30
CA LYS A 118 4.78 39.42 -33.24
C LYS A 118 3.95 39.93 -34.41
N VAL A 119 3.10 39.08 -34.99
CA VAL A 119 2.18 39.48 -36.07
C VAL A 119 1.21 40.57 -35.60
N PHE A 120 0.61 40.41 -34.42
CA PHE A 120 -0.26 41.43 -33.86
C PHE A 120 0.46 42.76 -33.63
N LYS A 121 1.72 42.73 -33.17
CA LYS A 121 2.52 43.94 -33.01
C LYS A 121 2.73 44.67 -34.34
N LEU A 122 3.09 43.94 -35.40
CA LEU A 122 3.25 44.51 -36.74
C LEU A 122 1.93 45.12 -37.25
N HIS A 123 0.80 44.43 -37.10
CA HIS A 123 -0.50 44.98 -37.47
C HIS A 123 -0.84 46.27 -36.71
N MET A 124 -0.50 46.37 -35.42
CA MET A 124 -0.70 47.59 -34.65
C MET A 124 0.19 48.76 -35.13
N GLU A 125 1.42 48.45 -35.53
CA GLU A 125 2.34 49.44 -36.11
C GLU A 125 1.83 49.94 -37.48
N GLU A 126 1.36 49.04 -38.34
CA GLU A 126 0.74 49.39 -39.63
C GLU A 126 -0.52 50.25 -39.46
N LEU A 127 -1.40 49.90 -38.51
CA LEU A 127 -2.59 50.71 -38.20
C LEU A 127 -2.21 52.13 -37.74
N ARG A 128 -1.18 52.25 -36.89
CA ARG A 128 -0.69 53.57 -36.45
C ARG A 128 -0.15 54.39 -37.63
N ALA A 129 0.66 53.78 -38.50
CA ALA A 129 1.19 54.44 -39.69
C ALA A 129 0.07 54.90 -40.64
N LYS A 130 -0.97 54.06 -40.82
CA LYS A 130 -2.16 54.43 -41.61
C LYS A 130 -2.95 55.57 -40.97
N GLN A 131 -3.07 55.58 -39.65
CA GLN A 131 -3.73 56.67 -38.92
C GLN A 131 -2.99 58.00 -39.11
N GLU A 132 -1.66 58.00 -39.08
CA GLU A 132 -0.85 59.20 -39.37
C GLU A 132 -1.03 59.69 -40.81
N GLU A 133 -1.08 58.77 -41.79
CA GLU A 133 -1.34 59.09 -43.20
C GLU A 133 -2.71 59.74 -43.38
N ILE A 134 -3.74 59.21 -42.72
CA ILE A 134 -5.10 59.77 -42.71
C ILE A 134 -5.08 61.18 -42.11
N SER A 135 -4.49 61.36 -40.93
CA SER A 135 -4.44 62.67 -40.27
C SER A 135 -3.69 63.72 -41.10
N LYS A 136 -2.66 63.33 -41.86
CA LYS A 136 -1.99 64.23 -42.82
C LYS A 136 -2.93 64.63 -43.96
N LYS A 137 -3.60 63.67 -44.58
CA LYS A 137 -4.56 63.93 -45.67
C LYS A 137 -5.74 64.78 -45.19
N GLU A 138 -6.24 64.56 -43.97
CA GLU A 138 -7.26 65.42 -43.35
C GLU A 138 -6.79 66.87 -43.20
N GLY A 139 -5.52 67.09 -42.84
CA GLY A 139 -4.91 68.41 -42.79
C GLY A 139 -4.85 69.08 -44.17
N GLU A 140 -4.40 68.34 -45.18
CA GLU A 140 -4.36 68.82 -46.58
C GLU A 140 -5.76 69.17 -47.10
N ILE A 141 -6.76 68.31 -46.83
CA ILE A 141 -8.16 68.56 -47.19
C ILE A 141 -8.66 69.87 -46.56
N LYS A 142 -8.42 70.10 -45.27
CA LYS A 142 -8.84 71.35 -44.58
C LYS A 142 -8.23 72.60 -45.22
N VAL A 143 -6.96 72.53 -45.63
CA VAL A 143 -6.31 73.64 -46.33
C VAL A 143 -6.96 73.89 -47.68
N LEU A 144 -7.21 72.81 -48.45
CA LEU A 144 -7.90 72.92 -49.74
C LEU A 144 -9.32 73.49 -49.59
N GLU A 145 -10.07 73.05 -48.58
CA GLU A 145 -11.39 73.59 -48.25
C GLU A 145 -11.33 75.09 -47.93
N ALA A 146 -10.35 75.53 -47.13
CA ALA A 146 -10.17 76.93 -46.81
C ALA A 146 -9.83 77.78 -48.05
N ILE A 147 -9.00 77.26 -48.96
CA ILE A 147 -8.68 77.93 -50.23
C ILE A 147 -9.94 78.08 -51.08
N ILE A 148 -10.72 77.01 -51.25
CA ILE A 148 -11.98 77.03 -52.02
C ILE A 148 -12.95 78.05 -51.41
N GLN A 149 -13.14 78.04 -50.08
CA GLN A 149 -14.00 79.02 -49.41
C GLN A 149 -13.54 80.47 -49.64
N THR A 150 -12.23 80.70 -49.67
CA THR A 150 -11.67 82.04 -49.93
C THR A 150 -11.89 82.48 -51.38
N LEU A 151 -11.70 81.58 -52.35
CA LEU A 151 -11.96 81.84 -53.77
C LEU A 151 -13.44 82.09 -54.04
N SER A 152 -14.35 81.25 -53.52
CA SER A 152 -15.80 81.46 -53.66
C SER A 152 -16.29 82.77 -53.01
N ARG A 153 -15.63 83.22 -51.93
CA ARG A 153 -15.94 84.52 -51.30
C ARG A 153 -15.48 85.71 -52.14
N ASN A 154 -14.39 85.56 -52.90
CA ASN A 154 -13.95 86.59 -53.84
C ASN A 154 -14.81 86.62 -55.12
N ASP A 155 -15.23 85.47 -55.64
CA ASP A 155 -16.13 85.40 -56.82
C ASP A 155 -17.53 86.00 -56.52
N SER A 156 -18.03 85.89 -55.29
CA SER A 156 -19.29 86.51 -54.86
C SER A 156 -19.18 88.01 -54.53
N SER A 157 -18.00 88.61 -54.70
CA SER A 157 -17.76 90.05 -54.48
C SER A 157 -17.58 90.86 -55.77
N LEU A 158 -17.75 90.23 -56.94
CA LEU A 158 -17.88 90.94 -58.20
C LEU A 158 -19.29 91.58 -58.26
N PRO A 159 -19.42 92.89 -58.53
CA PRO A 159 -20.71 93.50 -58.79
C PRO A 159 -21.30 92.86 -60.06
N ASP A 160 -22.58 92.48 -60.02
CA ASP A 160 -23.36 92.22 -61.23
C ASP A 160 -23.32 93.50 -62.10
N GLU A 161 -22.63 93.43 -63.24
CA GLU A 161 -22.81 94.36 -64.37
C GLU A 161 -23.93 93.87 -65.29
#